data_AF-A0A356ZAI1-F1
#
_entry.id   AF-A0A356ZAI1-F1
#
_cell.length_a   1.000
_cell.length_b   1.000
_cell.length_c   1.000
_cell.angle_alpha   90.00
_cell.angle_beta   90.00
_cell.angle_gamma   90.00
#
_symmetry.space_group_name_H-M   'P 1'
#
loop_
_entity.id
_entity.type
_entity.pdbx_description
1 polymer ?
#
loop_
_entity_poly.entity_id
_entity_poly.type
_entity_poly.pdbx_seq_one_letter_code
_entity_poly.pdbx_strand_id
1 'polypeptide(L)'
;VQLRTLGTDKGMLDPAQVEATIRGEDLHFPATGLVCLENAHSNGRVIPLENMAAIYDIAHSHKIPVHLDGARLFNAASYLKCDARDITRQCDSVMFCISKGLCAPVGSLLAGTQEFIEKARKKRKLMGGGLRQAGFLAAAGLVALRKMRLRVGEDHEHATLLAHELSRLPGLVVDIEDIHINMVYFKLSSTIDENYLISELGRQNILINPAENGVYRFVTHYWITPDKIRHVVSAMKQILTTSSN
;
A
#
# COMPACT_ATOMS: atom_id res chain seq x y z
N VAL A 1 -0.16 1.37 24.19
CA VAL A 1 -1.10 0.87 23.16
C VAL A 1 -1.00 -0.64 23.18
N GLN A 2 -2.12 -1.35 23.31
CA GLN A 2 -2.14 -2.81 23.15
C GLN A 2 -2.76 -3.13 21.79
N LEU A 3 -1.99 -3.80 20.92
CA LEU A 3 -2.49 -4.20 19.60
C LEU A 3 -3.30 -5.49 19.73
N ARG A 4 -4.38 -5.59 18.94
CA ARG A 4 -5.16 -6.81 18.78
C ARG A 4 -5.32 -7.05 17.28
N THR A 5 -4.53 -7.99 16.76
CA THR A 5 -4.54 -8.34 15.34
C THR A 5 -5.68 -9.31 15.04
N LEU A 6 -6.22 -9.21 13.83
CA LEU A 6 -7.26 -10.09 13.32
C LEU A 6 -6.73 -10.81 12.08
N GLY A 7 -7.21 -12.04 11.87
CA GLY A 7 -7.06 -12.68 10.57
C GLY A 7 -7.78 -11.85 9.51
N THR A 8 -7.24 -11.82 8.30
CA THR A 8 -7.87 -11.13 7.16
C THR A 8 -7.92 -12.05 5.97
N ASP A 9 -8.94 -11.87 5.13
CA ASP A 9 -8.91 -12.40 3.77
C ASP A 9 -8.18 -11.40 2.88
N LYS A 10 -6.88 -11.64 2.71
CA LYS A 10 -5.97 -10.80 1.91
C LYS A 10 -6.07 -9.29 2.25
N GLY A 11 -6.17 -8.95 3.53
CA GLY A 11 -6.29 -7.58 4.02
C GLY A 11 -7.73 -7.11 4.30
N MET A 12 -8.74 -7.83 3.82
CA MET A 12 -10.14 -7.57 4.13
C MET A 12 -10.48 -8.13 5.52
N LEU A 13 -10.97 -7.27 6.41
CA LEU A 13 -11.42 -7.67 7.74
C LEU A 13 -12.82 -8.26 7.66
N ASP A 14 -13.07 -9.33 8.41
CA ASP A 14 -14.41 -9.86 8.64
C ASP A 14 -15.14 -8.96 9.67
N PRO A 15 -16.26 -8.30 9.30
CA PRO A 15 -17.02 -7.46 10.22
C PRO A 15 -17.43 -8.17 11.51
N ALA A 16 -17.81 -9.46 11.44
CA ALA A 16 -18.21 -10.22 12.61
C ALA A 16 -17.03 -10.44 13.58
N GLN A 17 -15.82 -10.66 13.06
CA GLN A 17 -14.62 -10.78 13.89
C GLN A 17 -14.21 -9.44 14.51
N VAL A 18 -14.40 -8.34 13.78
CA VAL A 18 -14.17 -7.00 14.35
C VAL A 18 -15.10 -6.77 15.53
N GLU A 19 -16.41 -7.00 15.37
CA GLU A 19 -17.40 -6.84 16.45
C GLU A 19 -17.07 -7.73 17.65
N ALA A 20 -16.81 -9.03 17.42
CA ALA A 20 -16.51 -9.99 18.48
C ALA A 20 -15.22 -9.69 19.26
N THR A 21 -14.33 -8.85 18.75
CA THR A 21 -13.08 -8.48 19.41
C THR A 21 -13.10 -7.14 20.13
N ILE A 22 -14.18 -6.37 19.97
CA ILE A 22 -14.44 -5.17 20.77
C ILE A 22 -14.61 -5.58 22.23
N ARG A 23 -13.84 -4.94 23.12
CA ARG A 23 -13.90 -5.18 24.55
C ARG A 23 -14.93 -4.26 25.17
N GLY A 24 -15.82 -4.85 25.97
CA GLY A 24 -16.75 -4.11 26.81
C GLY A 24 -16.07 -3.47 28.03
N GLU A 25 -16.88 -2.91 28.92
CA GLU A 25 -16.42 -2.33 30.18
C GLU A 25 -16.17 -3.44 31.22
N ASP A 26 -14.90 -3.78 31.44
CA ASP A 26 -14.45 -4.70 32.48
C ASP A 26 -13.10 -4.22 33.01
N LEU A 27 -12.91 -4.24 34.35
CA LEU A 27 -11.68 -3.79 35.01
C LEU A 27 -10.43 -4.55 34.53
N HIS A 28 -10.56 -5.81 34.13
CA HIS A 28 -9.47 -6.66 33.70
C HIS A 28 -9.02 -6.39 32.26
N PHE A 29 -9.86 -5.72 31.46
CA PHE A 29 -9.63 -5.54 30.03
C PHE A 29 -9.45 -4.06 29.67
N PRO A 30 -8.45 -3.70 28.85
CA PRO A 30 -8.37 -2.35 28.35
C PRO A 30 -9.46 -2.13 27.30
N ALA A 31 -10.15 -1.00 27.40
CA ALA A 31 -11.17 -0.58 26.44
C ALA A 31 -10.60 -0.54 25.01
N THR A 32 -11.40 -0.97 24.03
CA THR A 32 -11.04 -0.82 22.62
C THR A 32 -11.16 0.65 22.23
N GLY A 33 -10.03 1.31 22.00
CA GLY A 33 -9.98 2.76 21.75
C GLY A 33 -9.86 3.19 20.28
N LEU A 34 -9.61 2.26 19.35
CA LEU A 34 -9.40 2.56 17.93
C LEU A 34 -9.55 1.28 17.08
N VAL A 35 -10.16 1.42 15.91
CA VAL A 35 -10.06 0.44 14.81
C VAL A 35 -9.16 1.01 13.72
N CYS A 36 -8.21 0.22 13.21
CA CYS A 36 -7.32 0.63 12.12
C CYS A 36 -7.65 -0.16 10.86
N LEU A 37 -7.90 0.55 9.76
CA LEU A 37 -8.03 0.03 8.40
C LEU A 37 -6.80 0.40 7.58
N GLU A 38 -6.53 -0.32 6.50
CA GLU A 38 -5.48 0.01 5.53
C GLU A 38 -6.03 -0.07 4.09
N ASN A 39 -5.89 0.97 3.28
CA ASN A 39 -6.35 0.95 1.88
C ASN A 39 -5.55 1.90 0.95
N ALA A 40 -4.92 1.42 -0.13
CA ALA A 40 -4.72 0.02 -0.49
C ALA A 40 -3.86 -0.71 0.56
N HIS A 41 -4.20 -1.95 0.83
CA HIS A 41 -3.52 -2.81 1.80
C HIS A 41 -2.10 -3.14 1.33
N SER A 42 -1.22 -3.52 2.26
CA SER A 42 0.22 -3.71 2.07
C SER A 42 0.60 -4.75 1.00
N ASN A 43 -0.31 -5.68 0.72
CA ASN A 43 -0.23 -6.68 -0.35
C ASN A 43 -0.70 -6.16 -1.73
N GLY A 44 -0.96 -4.86 -1.85
CA GLY A 44 -1.42 -4.22 -3.08
C GLY A 44 -2.93 -4.33 -3.34
N ARG A 45 -3.68 -5.10 -2.54
CA ARG A 45 -5.12 -5.21 -2.73
C ARG A 45 -5.85 -3.96 -2.26
N VAL A 46 -6.95 -3.69 -2.96
CA VAL A 46 -7.86 -2.59 -2.64
C VAL A 46 -9.06 -3.17 -1.91
N ILE A 47 -9.33 -2.62 -0.73
CA ILE A 47 -10.45 -3.05 0.11
C ILE A 47 -11.74 -2.40 -0.44
N PRO A 48 -12.81 -3.18 -0.69
CA PRO A 48 -14.09 -2.65 -1.16
C PRO A 48 -14.70 -1.64 -0.18
N LEU A 49 -15.44 -0.65 -0.71
CA LEU A 49 -16.09 0.37 0.11
C LEU A 49 -17.14 -0.22 1.05
N GLU A 50 -17.83 -1.27 0.61
CA GLU A 50 -18.86 -1.97 1.35
C GLU A 50 -18.29 -2.62 2.61
N ASN A 51 -17.09 -3.20 2.51
CA ASN A 51 -16.39 -3.76 3.67
C ASN A 51 -15.97 -2.64 4.64
N MET A 52 -15.37 -1.56 4.13
CA MET A 52 -14.99 -0.43 4.97
C MET A 52 -16.18 0.20 5.69
N ALA A 53 -17.32 0.33 5.01
CA ALA A 53 -18.57 0.85 5.57
C ALA A 53 -19.10 -0.06 6.70
N ALA A 54 -19.13 -1.39 6.48
CA ALA A 54 -19.56 -2.33 7.51
C ALA A 54 -18.68 -2.26 8.77
N ILE A 55 -17.35 -2.15 8.62
CA ILE A 55 -16.45 -1.97 9.77
C ILE A 55 -16.69 -0.63 10.46
N TYR A 56 -16.87 0.44 9.68
CA TYR A 56 -17.12 1.78 10.20
C TYR A 56 -18.42 1.85 11.01
N ASP A 57 -19.51 1.27 10.51
CA ASP A 57 -20.81 1.23 11.19
C ASP A 57 -20.73 0.47 12.53
N ILE A 58 -20.03 -0.67 12.57
CA ILE A 58 -19.77 -1.42 13.81
C ILE A 58 -18.95 -0.59 14.78
N ALA A 59 -17.82 -0.02 14.34
CA ALA A 59 -16.98 0.78 15.22
C ALA A 59 -17.75 1.97 15.81
N HIS A 60 -18.53 2.66 14.99
CA HIS A 60 -19.29 3.83 15.38
C HIS A 60 -20.48 3.50 16.30
N SER A 61 -21.15 2.34 16.12
CA SER A 61 -22.19 1.87 17.07
C SER A 61 -21.64 1.66 18.48
N HIS A 62 -20.36 1.27 18.57
CA HIS A 62 -19.60 1.14 19.82
C HIS A 62 -18.86 2.41 20.25
N LYS A 63 -19.02 3.54 19.53
CA LYS A 63 -18.33 4.83 19.79
C LYS A 63 -16.80 4.74 19.72
N ILE A 64 -16.29 3.86 18.86
CA ILE A 64 -14.86 3.64 18.64
C ILE A 64 -14.46 4.34 17.34
N PRO A 65 -13.46 5.23 17.35
CA PRO A 65 -13.01 5.89 16.13
C PRO A 65 -12.32 4.91 15.18
N VAL A 66 -12.37 5.22 13.89
CA VAL A 66 -11.71 4.49 12.82
C VAL A 66 -10.59 5.34 12.21
N HIS A 67 -9.38 4.78 12.18
CA HIS A 67 -8.24 5.36 11.46
C HIS A 67 -7.96 4.56 10.18
N LEU A 68 -7.82 5.27 9.06
CA LEU A 68 -7.37 4.70 7.80
C LEU A 68 -5.88 4.98 7.59
N ASP A 69 -5.05 3.93 7.56
CA ASP A 69 -3.76 3.97 6.87
C ASP A 69 -4.01 3.95 5.36
N GLY A 70 -4.07 5.15 4.80
CA GLY A 70 -4.19 5.42 3.38
C GLY A 70 -2.84 5.70 2.74
N ALA A 71 -1.75 5.03 3.15
CA ALA A 71 -0.43 5.17 2.54
C ALA A 71 -0.46 5.17 1.01
N ARG A 72 -1.40 4.44 0.40
CA ARG A 72 -1.70 4.43 -1.04
C ARG A 72 -3.17 4.76 -1.35
N LEU A 73 -3.79 5.67 -0.60
CA LEU A 73 -5.20 6.09 -0.75
C LEU A 73 -5.59 6.38 -2.20
N PHE A 74 -4.74 7.13 -2.93
CA PHE A 74 -5.03 7.49 -4.32
C PHE A 74 -4.91 6.31 -5.29
N ASN A 75 -4.13 5.27 -4.97
CA ASN A 75 -4.14 4.04 -5.76
C ASN A 75 -5.47 3.29 -5.55
N ALA A 76 -5.94 3.19 -4.31
CA ALA A 76 -7.25 2.61 -4.02
C ALA A 76 -8.39 3.38 -4.71
N ALA A 77 -8.38 4.71 -4.63
CA ALA A 77 -9.38 5.56 -5.30
C ALA A 77 -9.37 5.37 -6.83
N SER A 78 -8.18 5.32 -7.44
CA SER A 78 -8.02 5.07 -8.88
C SER A 78 -8.56 3.70 -9.29
N TYR A 79 -8.24 2.65 -8.53
CA TYR A 79 -8.73 1.29 -8.79
C TYR A 79 -10.26 1.18 -8.66
N LEU A 80 -10.82 1.74 -7.59
CA LEU A 80 -12.26 1.78 -7.33
C LEU A 80 -13.02 2.75 -8.24
N LYS A 81 -12.31 3.56 -9.03
CA LYS A 81 -12.88 4.61 -9.89
C LYS A 81 -13.78 5.58 -9.11
N CYS A 82 -13.35 5.96 -7.91
CA CYS A 82 -14.08 6.89 -7.02
C CYS A 82 -13.18 8.06 -6.57
N ASP A 83 -13.77 9.06 -5.92
CA ASP A 83 -13.00 10.12 -5.27
C ASP A 83 -12.39 9.57 -3.98
N ALA A 84 -11.19 10.03 -3.61
CA ALA A 84 -10.60 9.70 -2.31
C ALA A 84 -11.53 10.05 -1.14
N ARG A 85 -12.42 11.04 -1.30
CA ARG A 85 -13.44 11.38 -0.30
C ARG A 85 -14.41 10.25 -0.02
N ASP A 86 -14.74 9.44 -1.03
CA ASP A 86 -15.72 8.36 -0.90
C ASP A 86 -15.16 7.24 -0.01
N ILE A 87 -13.85 6.99 -0.12
CA ILE A 87 -13.11 6.11 0.80
C ILE A 87 -13.06 6.74 2.20
N THR A 88 -12.69 8.02 2.31
CA THR A 88 -12.50 8.66 3.63
C THR A 88 -13.79 8.93 4.39
N ARG A 89 -14.96 8.78 3.76
CA ARG A 89 -16.26 8.80 4.47
C ARG A 89 -16.40 7.63 5.45
N GLN A 90 -15.61 6.57 5.28
CA GLN A 90 -15.62 5.37 6.12
C GLN A 90 -14.51 5.38 7.19
N CYS A 91 -14.05 6.58 7.61
CA CYS A 91 -13.08 6.74 8.70
C CYS A 91 -13.15 8.13 9.36
N ASP A 92 -12.78 8.23 10.63
CA ASP A 92 -12.69 9.51 11.37
C ASP A 92 -11.39 10.26 11.11
N SER A 93 -10.33 9.52 10.77
CA SER A 93 -9.04 10.08 10.43
C SER A 93 -8.35 9.24 9.37
N VAL A 94 -7.56 9.90 8.53
CA VAL A 94 -6.80 9.24 7.46
C VAL A 94 -5.38 9.77 7.43
N MET A 95 -4.42 8.86 7.36
CA MET A 95 -3.05 9.18 6.97
C MET A 95 -2.87 8.81 5.50
N PHE A 96 -2.21 9.64 4.70
CA PHE A 96 -1.79 9.23 3.36
C PHE A 96 -0.42 9.79 2.99
N CYS A 97 0.32 9.05 2.17
CA CYS A 97 1.66 9.44 1.73
C CYS A 97 1.62 10.27 0.44
N ILE A 98 2.44 11.32 0.39
CA ILE A 98 2.75 12.04 -0.86
C ILE A 98 4.10 11.61 -1.44
N SER A 99 4.93 10.92 -0.67
CA SER A 99 6.28 10.52 -1.07
C SER A 99 6.43 9.13 -1.68
N LYS A 100 5.31 8.52 -2.09
CA LYS A 100 5.28 7.22 -2.79
C LYS A 100 4.98 7.45 -4.28
N GLY A 101 3.91 6.85 -4.80
CA GLY A 101 3.47 7.05 -6.19
C GLY A 101 3.10 8.49 -6.56
N LEU A 102 2.99 9.41 -5.59
CA LEU A 102 2.75 10.83 -5.88
C LEU A 102 4.04 11.66 -6.01
N CYS A 103 5.20 11.03 -5.92
CA CYS A 103 6.51 11.59 -6.27
C CYS A 103 7.00 12.80 -5.47
N ALA A 104 6.36 13.18 -4.36
CA ALA A 104 6.98 14.16 -3.46
C ALA A 104 8.27 13.56 -2.85
N PRO A 105 9.31 14.35 -2.59
CA PRO A 105 10.55 13.81 -2.02
C PRO A 105 10.36 13.35 -0.57
N VAL A 106 9.54 14.07 0.21
CA VAL A 106 9.27 13.79 1.62
C VAL A 106 7.83 14.14 1.92
N GLY A 107 7.17 13.32 2.74
CA GLY A 107 5.97 13.72 3.46
C GLY A 107 4.82 12.72 3.41
N SER A 108 4.03 12.81 4.47
CA SER A 108 2.69 12.24 4.60
C SER A 108 1.79 13.31 5.21
N LEU A 109 0.49 13.19 5.00
CA LEU A 109 -0.52 14.05 5.60
C LEU A 109 -1.41 13.22 6.51
N LEU A 110 -1.89 13.87 7.57
CA LEU A 110 -2.92 13.36 8.46
C LEU A 110 -4.10 14.31 8.39
N ALA A 111 -5.28 13.78 8.12
CA ALA A 111 -6.53 14.52 8.06
C ALA A 111 -7.56 13.90 9.01
N GLY A 112 -8.47 14.73 9.51
CA GLY A 112 -9.51 14.38 10.48
C GLY A 112 -10.17 15.66 11.01
N THR A 113 -10.92 15.55 12.11
CA THR A 113 -11.55 16.72 12.74
C THR A 113 -10.52 17.73 13.25
N GLN A 114 -10.93 18.99 13.40
CA GLN A 114 -10.05 20.04 13.92
C GLN A 114 -9.48 19.67 15.30
N GLU A 115 -10.33 19.20 16.23
CA GLU A 115 -9.91 18.78 17.57
C GLU A 115 -8.87 17.65 17.51
N PHE A 116 -9.06 16.67 16.63
CA PHE A 116 -8.10 15.59 16.42
C PHE A 116 -6.75 16.12 15.91
N ILE A 117 -6.78 17.02 14.92
CA ILE A 117 -5.56 17.58 14.32
C ILE A 117 -4.80 18.48 15.29
N GLU A 118 -5.47 19.22 16.17
CA GLU A 118 -4.82 20.01 17.22
C GLU A 118 -4.04 19.10 18.19
N LYS A 119 -4.66 18.00 18.64
CA LYS A 119 -3.99 16.97 19.46
C LYS A 119 -2.81 16.35 18.71
N ALA A 120 -3.01 15.96 17.45
CA ALA A 120 -1.98 15.36 16.62
C ALA A 120 -0.80 16.31 16.37
N ARG A 121 -1.03 17.61 16.19
CA ARG A 121 0.03 18.62 16.01
C ARG A 121 0.91 18.75 17.25
N LYS A 122 0.32 18.68 18.45
CA LYS A 122 1.09 18.64 19.71
C LYS A 122 1.95 17.37 19.78
N LYS A 123 1.39 16.20 19.44
CA LYS A 123 2.15 14.94 19.38
C LYS A 123 3.26 15.00 18.33
N ARG A 124 3.02 15.57 17.15
CA ARG A 124 4.05 15.80 16.13
C ARG A 124 5.22 16.63 16.67
N LYS A 125 4.97 17.64 17.51
CA LYS A 125 6.03 18.44 18.13
C LYS A 125 6.86 17.62 19.13
N LEU A 126 6.22 16.77 19.93
CA LEU A 126 6.90 15.87 20.87
C LEU A 126 7.77 14.84 20.14
N MET A 127 7.29 14.30 19.03
CA MET A 127 8.00 13.33 18.20
C MET A 127 9.07 13.96 17.28
N GLY A 128 9.33 15.27 17.39
CA GLY A 128 10.35 15.96 16.59
C GLY A 128 9.94 16.36 15.17
N GLY A 129 8.72 16.08 14.72
CA GLY A 129 8.22 16.42 13.37
C GLY A 129 7.86 17.92 13.17
N GLY A 130 8.19 18.78 14.12
CA GLY A 130 7.94 20.23 14.07
C GLY A 130 9.03 20.96 13.29
N LEU A 131 9.13 20.70 11.98
CA LEU A 131 10.11 21.32 11.09
C LEU A 131 9.89 22.84 10.98
N ARG A 132 10.98 23.58 10.70
CA ARG A 132 10.96 25.03 10.48
C ARG A 132 10.54 25.36 9.05
N GLN A 133 11.48 25.65 8.16
CA GLN A 133 11.22 26.07 6.77
C GLN A 133 10.77 24.88 5.89
N ALA A 134 9.71 24.16 6.26
CA ALA A 134 9.19 23.00 5.52
C ALA A 134 8.39 23.37 4.25
N GLY A 135 8.31 24.65 3.90
CA GLY A 135 7.56 25.14 2.74
C GLY A 135 8.04 24.56 1.40
N PHE A 136 9.34 24.31 1.25
CA PHE A 136 9.87 23.70 0.02
C PHE A 136 9.40 22.23 -0.15
N LEU A 137 9.26 21.47 0.94
CA LEU A 137 8.67 20.13 0.90
C LEU A 137 7.17 20.20 0.61
N ALA A 138 6.47 21.15 1.24
CA ALA A 138 5.04 21.36 1.00
C ALA A 138 4.74 21.77 -0.45
N ALA A 139 5.63 22.53 -1.10
CA ALA A 139 5.49 22.89 -2.51
C ALA A 139 5.48 21.66 -3.43
N ALA A 140 6.37 20.68 -3.20
CA ALA A 140 6.32 19.40 -3.90
C ALA A 140 5.05 18.61 -3.57
N GLY A 141 4.58 18.67 -2.32
CA GLY A 141 3.29 18.09 -1.90
C GLY A 141 2.08 18.68 -2.63
N LEU A 142 2.09 19.97 -2.95
CA LEU A 142 1.03 20.59 -3.76
C LEU A 142 1.00 20.03 -5.18
N VAL A 143 2.16 19.79 -5.79
CA VAL A 143 2.25 19.14 -7.11
C VAL A 143 1.77 17.69 -7.03
N ALA A 144 2.21 16.95 -6.01
CA ALA A 144 1.79 15.59 -5.73
C ALA A 144 0.26 15.46 -5.67
N LEU A 145 -0.39 16.33 -4.89
CA LEU A 145 -1.83 16.34 -4.74
C LEU A 145 -2.56 16.87 -5.97
N ARG A 146 -2.11 17.96 -6.61
CA ARG A 146 -2.87 18.59 -7.71
C ARG A 146 -2.71 17.87 -9.05
N LYS A 147 -1.57 17.22 -9.28
CA LYS A 147 -1.21 16.61 -10.57
C LYS A 147 -0.98 15.11 -10.44
N MET A 148 -0.06 14.69 -9.56
CA MET A 148 0.43 13.32 -9.57
C MET A 148 -0.63 12.28 -9.16
N ARG A 149 -1.57 12.63 -8.28
CA ARG A 149 -2.67 11.70 -7.91
C ARG A 149 -3.51 11.22 -9.10
N LEU A 150 -3.60 12.03 -10.17
CA LEU A 150 -4.47 11.74 -11.31
C LEU A 150 -3.88 10.69 -12.25
N ARG A 151 -2.57 10.45 -12.16
CA ARG A 151 -1.83 9.56 -13.07
C ARG A 151 -1.49 8.20 -12.46
N VAL A 152 -1.85 7.94 -11.21
CA VAL A 152 -1.47 6.68 -10.54
C VAL A 152 -2.08 5.45 -11.23
N GLY A 153 -3.17 5.61 -11.97
CA GLY A 153 -3.72 4.56 -12.84
C GLY A 153 -2.76 4.09 -13.93
N GLU A 154 -1.90 4.97 -14.47
CA GLU A 154 -0.85 4.58 -15.43
C GLU A 154 0.16 3.62 -14.79
N ASP A 155 0.44 3.75 -13.47
CA ASP A 155 1.32 2.79 -12.78
C ASP A 155 0.63 1.41 -12.64
N HIS A 156 -0.70 1.37 -12.56
CA HIS A 156 -1.47 0.13 -12.53
C HIS A 156 -1.39 -0.59 -13.87
N GLU A 157 -1.60 0.14 -14.97
CA GLU A 157 -1.45 -0.37 -16.33
C GLU A 157 -0.05 -0.96 -16.56
N HIS A 158 0.99 -0.28 -16.08
CA HIS A 158 2.36 -0.76 -16.11
C HIS A 158 2.58 -2.02 -15.27
N ALA A 159 1.97 -2.13 -14.08
CA ALA A 159 2.06 -3.35 -13.26
C ALA A 159 1.37 -4.52 -13.95
N THR A 160 0.17 -4.31 -14.51
CA THR A 160 -0.55 -5.31 -15.29
C THR A 160 0.26 -5.77 -16.51
N LEU A 161 0.87 -4.84 -17.25
CA LEU A 161 1.76 -5.17 -18.36
C LEU A 161 2.94 -6.04 -17.91
N LEU A 162 3.66 -5.61 -16.86
CA LEU A 162 4.80 -6.34 -16.32
C LEU A 162 4.40 -7.76 -15.90
N ALA A 163 3.28 -7.91 -15.21
CA ALA A 163 2.81 -9.21 -14.75
C ALA A 163 2.44 -10.15 -15.90
N HIS A 164 1.73 -9.66 -16.92
CA HIS A 164 1.38 -10.46 -18.09
C HIS A 164 2.60 -10.89 -18.91
N GLU A 165 3.63 -10.05 -19.01
CA GLU A 165 4.86 -10.42 -19.71
C GLU A 165 5.69 -11.42 -18.88
N LEU A 166 5.78 -11.23 -17.56
CA LEU A 166 6.46 -12.18 -16.67
C LEU A 166 5.75 -13.54 -16.61
N SER A 167 4.42 -13.59 -16.65
CA SER A 167 3.67 -14.85 -16.58
C SER A 167 3.86 -15.75 -17.80
N ARG A 168 4.37 -15.20 -18.91
CA ARG A 168 4.75 -15.96 -20.11
C ARG A 168 6.12 -16.63 -19.98
N LEU A 169 6.92 -16.26 -18.97
CA LEU A 169 8.24 -16.84 -18.77
C LEU A 169 8.14 -18.15 -17.99
N PRO A 170 8.74 -19.25 -18.48
CA PRO A 170 8.81 -20.49 -17.71
C PRO A 170 9.68 -20.27 -16.47
N GLY A 171 9.35 -20.94 -15.36
CA GLY A 171 10.09 -20.76 -14.12
C GLY A 171 9.50 -19.71 -13.17
N LEU A 172 8.46 -18.98 -13.58
CA LEU A 172 7.76 -17.98 -12.77
C LEU A 172 6.31 -18.38 -12.52
N VAL A 173 5.84 -18.16 -11.29
CA VAL A 173 4.43 -18.18 -10.93
C VAL A 173 4.05 -16.77 -10.51
N VAL A 174 3.35 -16.05 -11.38
CA VAL A 174 2.92 -14.66 -11.18
C VAL A 174 1.47 -14.65 -10.70
N ASP A 175 1.18 -13.86 -9.67
CA ASP A 175 -0.18 -13.68 -9.16
C ASP A 175 -0.94 -12.65 -10.03
N ILE A 176 -1.43 -13.09 -11.18
CA ILE A 176 -2.05 -12.22 -12.19
C ILE A 176 -3.48 -11.79 -11.81
N GLU A 177 -4.19 -12.57 -11.00
CA GLU A 177 -5.60 -12.34 -10.69
C GLU A 177 -5.79 -11.27 -9.61
N ASP A 178 -4.73 -10.98 -8.84
CA ASP A 178 -4.79 -10.10 -7.66
C ASP A 178 -4.11 -8.72 -7.85
N ILE A 179 -3.88 -8.30 -9.10
CA ILE A 179 -3.19 -7.05 -9.40
C ILE A 179 -4.16 -5.88 -9.40
N HIS A 180 -4.38 -5.29 -8.23
CA HIS A 180 -5.24 -4.11 -8.10
C HIS A 180 -4.50 -2.80 -8.31
N ILE A 181 -3.22 -2.70 -7.90
CA ILE A 181 -2.45 -1.46 -7.95
C ILE A 181 -1.07 -1.69 -8.59
N ASN A 182 -0.15 -0.77 -8.35
CA ASN A 182 1.22 -0.76 -8.85
C ASN A 182 2.16 -1.85 -8.27
N MET A 183 1.67 -3.05 -7.96
CA MET A 183 2.47 -4.13 -7.36
C MET A 183 2.28 -5.44 -8.12
N VAL A 184 3.39 -6.12 -8.41
CA VAL A 184 3.42 -7.44 -9.05
C VAL A 184 4.13 -8.42 -8.14
N TYR A 185 3.42 -9.46 -7.73
CA TYR A 185 3.93 -10.54 -6.89
C TYR A 185 4.21 -11.78 -7.72
N PHE A 186 5.34 -12.43 -7.46
CA PHE A 186 5.69 -13.66 -8.16
C PHE A 186 6.58 -14.56 -7.29
N LYS A 187 6.54 -15.85 -7.60
CA LYS A 187 7.44 -16.87 -7.05
C LYS A 187 8.28 -17.46 -8.18
N LEU A 188 9.48 -17.92 -7.83
CA LEU A 188 10.27 -18.77 -8.72
C LEU A 188 9.77 -20.21 -8.55
N SER A 189 9.42 -20.88 -9.64
CA SER A 189 9.15 -22.33 -9.64
C SER A 189 10.43 -23.16 -9.84
N SER A 190 11.53 -22.51 -10.19
CA SER A 190 12.86 -23.08 -10.38
C SER A 190 13.71 -22.99 -9.11
N THR A 191 14.71 -23.86 -8.99
CA THR A 191 15.75 -23.85 -7.93
C THR A 191 16.78 -22.72 -8.09
N ILE A 192 16.39 -21.60 -8.69
CA ILE A 192 17.31 -20.48 -8.89
C ILE A 192 17.67 -19.90 -7.53
N ASP A 193 18.97 -19.81 -7.28
CA ASP A 193 19.50 -19.17 -6.09
C ASP A 193 19.12 -17.68 -6.08
N GLU A 194 18.54 -17.21 -4.99
CA GLU A 194 18.07 -15.84 -4.82
C GLU A 194 19.21 -14.83 -4.97
N ASN A 195 20.39 -15.13 -4.42
CA ASN A 195 21.53 -14.21 -4.51
C ASN A 195 22.03 -14.09 -5.95
N TYR A 196 22.02 -15.20 -6.70
CA TYR A 196 22.31 -15.19 -8.13
C TYR A 196 21.31 -14.30 -8.90
N LEU A 197 20.00 -14.48 -8.69
CA LEU A 197 18.96 -13.67 -9.33
C LEU A 197 19.16 -12.17 -9.05
N ILE A 198 19.30 -11.79 -7.78
CA ILE A 198 19.48 -10.38 -7.37
C ILE A 198 20.78 -9.80 -7.95
N SER A 199 21.88 -10.56 -7.90
CA SER A 199 23.17 -10.15 -8.44
C SER A 199 23.09 -9.89 -9.95
N GLU A 200 22.45 -10.79 -10.70
CA GLU A 200 22.38 -10.69 -12.15
C GLU A 200 21.43 -9.59 -12.63
N LEU A 201 20.29 -9.41 -11.96
CA LEU A 201 19.45 -8.22 -12.16
C LEU A 201 20.22 -6.93 -11.86
N GLY A 202 21.01 -6.92 -10.78
CA GLY A 202 21.86 -5.80 -10.41
C GLY A 202 22.89 -5.43 -11.48
N ARG A 203 23.54 -6.43 -12.11
CA ARG A 203 24.46 -6.21 -13.25
C ARG A 203 23.77 -5.54 -14.44
N GLN A 204 22.47 -5.75 -14.59
CA GLN A 204 21.64 -5.12 -15.63
C GLN A 204 20.96 -3.81 -15.17
N ASN A 205 21.39 -3.25 -14.03
CA ASN A 205 20.84 -2.05 -13.40
C ASN A 205 19.35 -2.18 -13.03
N ILE A 206 18.90 -3.38 -12.69
CA ILE A 206 17.56 -3.66 -12.18
C ILE A 206 17.67 -3.98 -10.69
N LEU A 207 16.99 -3.18 -9.87
CA LEU A 207 16.95 -3.38 -8.42
C LEU A 207 15.67 -4.11 -8.03
N ILE A 208 15.83 -5.15 -7.22
CA ILE A 208 14.74 -5.89 -6.60
C ILE A 208 15.09 -6.16 -5.13
N ASN A 209 14.09 -6.19 -4.27
CA ASN A 209 14.28 -6.66 -2.90
C ASN A 209 14.29 -8.20 -2.86
N PRO A 210 14.96 -8.79 -1.86
CA PRO A 210 14.78 -10.20 -1.53
C PRO A 210 13.32 -10.58 -1.35
N ALA A 211 13.02 -11.85 -1.59
CA ALA A 211 11.71 -12.43 -1.39
C ALA A 211 11.32 -12.41 0.09
N GLU A 212 10.08 -12.03 0.35
CA GLU A 212 9.47 -12.16 1.67
C GLU A 212 8.65 -13.46 1.68
N ASN A 213 9.01 -14.41 2.54
CA ASN A 213 8.39 -15.75 2.60
C ASN A 213 8.33 -16.45 1.23
N GLY A 214 9.39 -16.30 0.42
CA GLY A 214 9.49 -16.89 -0.92
C GLY A 214 8.70 -16.16 -2.01
N VAL A 215 8.14 -14.98 -1.73
CA VAL A 215 7.44 -14.14 -2.70
C VAL A 215 8.24 -12.88 -3.01
N TYR A 216 8.58 -12.70 -4.29
CA TYR A 216 9.19 -11.49 -4.81
C TYR A 216 8.13 -10.44 -5.15
N ARG A 217 8.52 -9.17 -5.07
CA ARG A 217 7.63 -8.04 -5.41
C ARG A 217 8.34 -7.01 -6.27
N PHE A 218 7.81 -6.78 -7.47
CA PHE A 218 8.07 -5.56 -8.23
C PHE A 218 7.01 -4.51 -7.93
N VAL A 219 7.43 -3.25 -7.93
CA VAL A 219 6.54 -2.10 -7.72
C VAL A 219 6.78 -1.09 -8.83
N THR A 220 5.77 -0.83 -9.65
CA THR A 220 5.84 0.19 -10.70
C THR A 220 5.59 1.57 -10.09
N HIS A 221 6.14 2.61 -10.71
CA HIS A 221 5.96 3.99 -10.29
C HIS A 221 6.35 4.92 -11.45
N TYR A 222 6.22 6.23 -11.25
CA TYR A 222 6.41 7.26 -12.28
C TYR A 222 7.61 7.09 -13.23
N TRP A 223 8.75 6.59 -12.72
CA TRP A 223 9.98 6.44 -13.49
C TRP A 223 10.15 5.07 -14.17
N ILE A 224 9.17 4.17 -14.03
CA ILE A 224 9.14 2.86 -14.67
C ILE A 224 8.26 2.96 -15.90
N THR A 225 8.91 3.03 -17.07
CA THR A 225 8.25 3.15 -18.39
C THR A 225 8.05 1.77 -19.03
N PRO A 226 7.24 1.66 -20.10
CA PRO A 226 7.09 0.41 -20.85
C PRO A 226 8.42 -0.14 -21.38
N ASP A 227 9.37 0.72 -21.78
CA ASP A 227 10.71 0.29 -22.19
C ASP A 227 11.48 -0.38 -21.04
N LYS A 228 11.39 0.17 -19.83
CA LYS A 228 12.02 -0.43 -18.65
C LYS A 228 11.36 -1.75 -18.27
N ILE A 229 10.05 -1.87 -18.45
CA ILE A 229 9.34 -3.14 -18.26
C ILE A 229 9.87 -4.20 -19.24
N ARG A 230 10.00 -3.86 -20.53
CA ARG A 230 10.59 -4.75 -21.53
C ARG A 230 12.02 -5.17 -21.16
N HIS A 231 12.83 -4.23 -20.66
CA HIS A 231 14.18 -4.52 -20.16
C HIS A 231 14.16 -5.53 -19.01
N VAL A 232 13.29 -5.33 -18.01
CA VAL A 232 13.12 -6.28 -16.89
C VAL A 232 12.71 -7.66 -17.38
N VAL A 233 11.73 -7.76 -18.28
CA VAL A 233 11.26 -9.04 -18.82
C VAL A 233 12.37 -9.76 -19.60
N SER A 234 13.14 -9.02 -20.40
CA SER A 234 14.29 -9.56 -21.13
C SER A 234 15.37 -10.10 -20.18
N ALA A 235 15.71 -9.33 -19.14
CA ALA A 235 16.69 -9.72 -18.13
C ALA A 235 16.24 -11.01 -17.41
N MET A 236 14.99 -11.04 -16.94
CA MET A 236 14.41 -12.22 -16.29
C MET A 236 14.47 -13.44 -17.22
N LYS A 237 14.09 -13.29 -18.49
CA LYS A 237 14.15 -14.38 -19.46
C LYS A 237 15.58 -14.95 -19.60
N GLN A 238 16.59 -14.09 -19.72
CA GLN A 238 17.99 -14.51 -19.85
C GLN A 238 18.49 -15.28 -18.61
N ILE A 239 18.14 -14.79 -17.41
CA ILE A 239 18.52 -15.42 -16.14
C ILE A 239 17.90 -16.82 -16.04
N LEU A 240 16.59 -16.92 -16.29
CA LEU A 240 15.83 -18.17 -16.22
C LEU A 240 16.37 -19.22 -17.21
N THR A 241 16.80 -18.81 -18.41
CA THR A 241 17.40 -19.71 -19.40
C THR A 241 18.81 -20.16 -19.03
N THR A 242 19.62 -19.29 -18.43
CA THR A 242 21.01 -19.62 -18.08
C THR A 242 21.09 -20.60 -16.92
N SER A 243 20.18 -20.50 -15.95
CA SER A 243 20.13 -21.40 -14.79
C SER A 243 19.48 -22.77 -15.07
N SER A 244 18.89 -22.95 -16.25
CA SER A 244 18.26 -24.22 -16.66
C SER A 244 19.23 -25.16 -17.42
N ASN A 245 20.45 -24.71 -17.69
CA ASN A 245 21.56 -25.49 -18.27
C ASN A 245 22.61 -25.80 -17.21
#